data_AF-A0A7S1ABQ5-F1
#
_entry.id   AF-A0A7S1ABQ5-F1
#
_cell.length_a   1.000
_cell.length_b   1.000
_cell.length_c   1.000
_cell.angle_alpha   90.00
_cell.angle_beta   90.00
_cell.angle_gamma   90.00
#
_symmetry.space_group_name_H-M   'P 1'
#
loop_
_entity.id
_entity.type
_entity.pdbx_description
1 polymer ?
#
loop_
_entity_poly.entity_id
_entity_poly.type
_entity_poly.pdbx_seq_one_letter_code
_entity_poly.pdbx_strand_id
1 'polypeptide(L)'
;DTFAHRSDLHSACQLMGLWSIFPLVSCVLASPEFHQYGSDANEIEPETLVFVNMGTEHFERGMLNATAPGGCSNQDMALLFSAGGGNLASSLGSRVSQCLGKSWNVFSGVSADRVADCMEDDSFPGLSRSCAECFGTAAVYQERHCKGKCQGRWCNARCLQCVSHASPDLMKCVGLASLPESTPC
;
A
#
# COMPACT_ATOMS: atom_id res chain seq x y z
N ASP A 1 -2.98 -0.99 38.38
CA ASP A 1 -2.72 0.35 38.98
C ASP A 1 -2.04 1.32 38.00
N THR A 2 -2.63 1.50 36.82
CA THR A 2 -2.01 2.20 35.67
C THR A 2 -2.29 3.70 35.61
N PHE A 3 -3.08 4.24 36.54
CA PHE A 3 -3.43 5.66 36.53
C PHE A 3 -2.55 6.51 37.47
N ALA A 4 -1.91 5.90 38.47
CA ALA A 4 -1.06 6.61 39.42
C ALA A 4 0.32 6.99 38.85
N HIS A 5 0.84 6.26 37.85
CA HIS A 5 2.13 6.59 37.23
C HIS A 5 2.07 7.70 36.18
N ARG A 6 0.88 8.04 35.66
CA ARG A 6 0.74 9.06 34.61
C ARG A 6 0.84 10.48 35.15
N SER A 7 0.51 10.68 36.44
CA SER A 7 0.56 11.97 37.13
C SER A 7 1.98 12.43 37.48
N ASP A 8 2.90 11.50 37.76
CA ASP A 8 4.28 11.85 38.13
C ASP A 8 5.14 12.25 36.92
N LEU A 9 4.87 11.68 35.74
CA LEU A 9 5.62 12.02 34.52
C LEU A 9 5.36 13.44 34.01
N HIS A 10 4.17 14.00 34.26
CA HIS A 10 3.87 15.39 33.87
C HIS A 10 4.63 16.41 34.74
N SER A 11 4.87 16.11 36.02
CA SER A 11 5.60 17.01 36.93
C SER A 11 7.09 17.13 36.58
N ALA A 12 7.70 16.07 36.05
CA ALA A 12 9.12 16.10 35.69
C ALA A 12 9.44 16.99 34.46
N CYS A 13 8.47 17.22 33.58
CA CYS A 13 8.65 18.06 32.39
C CYS A 13 8.54 19.56 32.66
N GLN A 14 7.92 20.00 33.76
CA GLN A 14 7.70 21.43 34.03
C GLN A 14 8.89 22.15 34.69
N LEU A 15 9.89 21.43 35.19
CA LEU A 15 11.01 22.06 35.93
C LEU A 15 12.17 22.55 35.04
N MET A 16 12.14 22.32 33.72
CA MET A 16 13.17 22.79 32.80
C MET A 16 12.62 23.91 31.94
N GLY A 17 12.42 25.08 32.57
CA GLY A 17 11.89 26.28 31.94
C GLY A 17 12.81 26.85 30.85
N LEU A 18 12.65 26.38 29.62
CA LEU A 18 13.22 27.01 28.43
C LEU A 18 12.18 27.07 27.32
N TRP A 19 11.53 28.23 27.24
CA TRP A 19 10.78 28.67 26.09
C TRP A 19 11.74 28.85 24.91
N SER A 20 11.59 28.03 23.88
CA SER A 20 11.74 28.37 22.45
C SER A 20 12.09 27.12 21.64
N ILE A 21 11.12 26.65 20.86
CA ILE A 21 11.30 26.07 19.52
C ILE A 21 12.32 24.91 19.45
N PHE A 22 11.84 23.67 19.66
CA PHE A 22 12.39 22.34 19.30
C PHE A 22 12.31 21.30 20.46
N PRO A 23 11.15 20.64 20.70
CA PRO A 23 11.20 19.39 21.47
C PRO A 23 10.08 18.41 21.13
N LEU A 24 10.31 17.43 20.25
CA LEU A 24 9.51 16.18 20.25
C LEU A 24 10.34 14.93 19.91
N VAL A 25 11.49 15.06 19.26
CA VAL A 25 12.28 13.89 18.82
C VAL A 25 13.16 13.30 19.94
N SER A 26 13.63 14.11 20.89
CA SER A 26 14.65 13.64 21.84
C SER A 26 14.14 12.86 23.05
N CYS A 27 12.83 12.84 23.35
CA CYS A 27 12.31 12.06 24.49
C CYS A 27 11.99 10.60 24.16
N VAL A 28 11.78 10.26 22.89
CA VAL A 28 11.44 8.88 22.48
C VAL A 28 12.67 7.96 22.53
N LEU A 29 13.88 8.50 22.39
CA LEU A 29 15.12 7.74 22.28
C LEU A 29 15.69 7.25 23.62
N ALA A 30 15.06 7.57 24.75
CA ALA A 30 15.56 7.19 26.08
C ALA A 30 14.83 5.97 26.72
N SER A 31 13.92 5.30 26.01
CA SER A 31 13.28 4.08 26.52
C SER A 31 14.10 2.82 26.19
N PRO A 32 14.49 1.99 27.18
CA PRO A 32 15.36 0.84 27.00
C PRO A 32 14.71 -0.41 26.38
N GLU A 33 13.55 -0.33 25.72
CA GLU A 33 12.78 -1.52 25.27
C GLU A 33 12.96 -1.90 23.79
N PHE A 34 13.81 -1.22 23.02
CA PHE A 34 13.97 -1.50 21.58
C PHE A 34 15.06 -2.53 21.23
N HIS A 35 15.59 -3.28 22.20
CA HIS A 35 16.70 -4.21 22.01
C HIS A 35 16.32 -5.70 22.01
N GLN A 36 15.06 -6.04 21.70
CA GLN A 36 14.61 -7.43 21.73
C GLN A 36 13.71 -7.84 20.54
N TYR A 37 14.06 -7.44 19.32
CA TYR A 37 13.58 -8.14 18.11
C TYR A 37 14.79 -8.52 17.25
N GLY A 38 15.70 -9.26 17.87
CA GLY A 38 17.00 -9.66 17.32
C GLY A 38 17.48 -10.97 17.94
N SER A 39 16.63 -11.99 17.88
CA SER A 39 16.95 -13.40 18.17
C SER A 39 15.72 -14.18 17.70
N ASP A 40 15.61 -14.48 16.41
CA ASP A 40 15.74 -15.87 15.94
C ASP A 40 16.26 -15.87 14.50
N ALA A 41 17.54 -15.53 14.32
CA ALA A 41 18.25 -15.71 13.04
C ALA A 41 19.18 -16.93 13.16
N ASN A 42 18.61 -18.13 13.08
CA ASN A 42 19.42 -19.32 12.85
C ASN A 42 18.60 -20.40 12.14
N GLU A 43 18.43 -20.24 10.82
CA GLU A 43 18.74 -21.25 9.79
C GLU A 43 18.42 -20.60 8.43
N ILE A 44 19.40 -19.95 7.81
CA ILE A 44 19.24 -19.41 6.44
C ILE A 44 20.43 -19.93 5.63
N GLU A 45 20.08 -20.81 4.69
CA GLU A 45 20.92 -21.46 3.70
C GLU A 45 21.83 -20.45 2.94
N PRO A 46 23.05 -20.84 2.53
CA PRO A 46 24.20 -19.95 2.31
C PRO A 46 24.21 -19.06 1.04
N GLU A 47 23.13 -18.89 0.30
CA GLU A 47 23.23 -18.40 -1.10
C GLU A 47 22.78 -16.94 -1.36
N THR A 48 22.40 -16.14 -0.35
CA THR A 48 21.90 -14.76 -0.57
C THR A 48 22.79 -13.64 -0.03
N LEU A 49 24.08 -13.90 0.18
CA LEU A 49 25.08 -12.85 0.42
C LEU A 49 25.38 -12.03 -0.85
N VAL A 50 24.43 -11.20 -1.29
CA VAL A 50 24.74 -10.05 -2.13
C VAL A 50 25.13 -8.91 -1.19
N PHE A 51 26.45 -8.77 -1.03
CA PHE A 51 27.13 -7.72 -0.27
C PHE A 51 26.61 -6.32 -0.63
N VAL A 52 26.19 -5.55 0.36
CA VAL A 52 26.25 -4.08 0.25
C VAL A 52 26.94 -3.51 1.48
N ASN A 53 28.27 -3.42 1.37
CA ASN A 53 29.09 -2.49 2.15
C ASN A 53 28.96 -1.10 1.50
N MET A 54 27.87 -0.36 1.73
CA MET A 54 27.77 1.02 1.22
C MET A 54 27.10 1.95 2.22
N GLY A 55 27.74 3.11 2.43
CA GLY A 55 27.53 4.01 3.57
C GLY A 55 26.13 4.57 3.74
N THR A 56 25.93 5.23 4.89
CA THR A 56 24.68 5.74 5.47
C THR A 56 23.87 6.68 4.58
N GLU A 57 24.39 7.11 3.43
CA GLU A 57 23.73 8.00 2.46
C GLU A 57 22.82 7.27 1.47
N HIS A 58 22.99 5.95 1.32
CA HIS A 58 22.18 5.11 0.42
C HIS A 58 21.05 4.35 1.11
N PHE A 59 20.99 4.39 2.44
CA PHE A 59 20.02 3.66 3.26
C PHE A 59 18.59 4.16 3.06
N GLU A 60 18.38 5.47 2.91
CA GLU A 60 17.04 6.04 2.69
C GLU A 60 16.52 5.77 1.26
N ARG A 61 17.39 5.81 0.24
CA ARG A 61 17.02 5.45 -1.14
C ARG A 61 16.82 3.94 -1.34
N GLY A 62 17.54 3.11 -0.59
CA GLY A 62 17.48 1.65 -0.71
C GLY A 62 16.18 1.04 -0.19
N MET A 63 15.59 1.60 0.88
CA MET A 63 14.32 1.10 1.42
C MET A 63 13.09 1.57 0.66
N LEU A 64 13.14 2.77 0.08
CA LEU A 64 12.07 3.31 -0.77
C LEU A 64 11.90 2.49 -2.06
N ASN A 65 12.98 1.86 -2.53
CA ASN A 65 13.03 1.11 -3.77
C ASN A 65 13.22 -0.40 -3.58
N ALA A 66 13.00 -0.91 -2.36
CA ALA A 66 12.97 -2.35 -2.15
C ALA A 66 11.75 -2.91 -2.91
N THR A 67 12.02 -3.49 -4.08
CA THR A 67 11.06 -4.24 -4.87
C THR A 67 10.63 -5.42 -4.01
N ALA A 68 9.37 -5.41 -3.56
CA ALA A 68 8.73 -6.62 -3.08
C ALA A 68 8.83 -7.68 -4.20
N PRO A 69 8.69 -8.98 -3.95
CA PRO A 69 8.71 -10.00 -5.01
C PRO A 69 7.60 -9.86 -6.09
N GLY A 70 6.88 -8.73 -6.15
CA GLY A 70 5.91 -8.33 -7.18
C GLY A 70 6.24 -6.97 -7.82
N GLY A 71 5.37 -6.51 -8.71
CA GLY A 71 5.50 -5.27 -9.48
C GLY A 71 5.33 -3.97 -8.69
N CYS A 72 4.96 -4.01 -7.41
CA CYS A 72 4.79 -2.83 -6.57
C CYS A 72 5.93 -2.65 -5.55
N SER A 73 6.39 -1.41 -5.40
CA SER A 73 7.32 -0.97 -4.35
C SER A 73 6.61 -0.70 -3.03
N ASN A 74 7.37 -0.55 -1.94
CA ASN A 74 6.80 -0.14 -0.63
C ASN A 74 6.08 1.22 -0.70
N GLN A 75 6.59 2.15 -1.52
CA GLN A 75 5.97 3.46 -1.69
C GLN A 75 4.61 3.36 -2.40
N ASP A 76 4.50 2.48 -3.39
CA ASP A 76 3.23 2.21 -4.06
C ASP A 76 2.18 1.71 -3.09
N MET A 77 2.56 0.82 -2.17
CA MET A 77 1.65 0.31 -1.16
C MET A 77 1.12 1.44 -0.28
N ALA A 78 1.99 2.33 0.19
CA ALA A 78 1.55 3.46 1.01
C ALA A 78 0.48 4.29 0.28
N LEU A 79 0.64 4.52 -1.02
CA LEU A 79 -0.35 5.21 -1.85
C LEU A 79 -1.66 4.42 -1.97
N LEU A 80 -1.60 3.14 -2.29
CA LEU A 80 -2.79 2.29 -2.46
C LEU A 80 -3.58 2.14 -1.14
N PHE A 81 -2.89 1.95 -0.02
CA PHE A 81 -3.51 1.87 1.30
C PHE A 81 -4.06 3.21 1.80
N SER A 82 -3.45 4.33 1.41
CA SER A 82 -3.95 5.67 1.76
C SER A 82 -5.35 5.95 1.20
N ALA A 83 -5.71 5.35 0.06
CA ALA A 83 -7.05 5.46 -0.51
C ALA A 83 -8.11 4.70 0.31
N GLY A 84 -7.71 3.68 1.07
CA GLY A 84 -8.60 2.86 1.87
C GLY A 84 -9.55 1.98 1.06
N GLY A 85 -10.30 1.16 1.80
CA GLY A 85 -11.28 0.22 1.26
C GLY A 85 -12.68 0.81 1.18
N GLY A 86 -13.68 -0.06 1.03
CA GLY A 86 -15.09 0.30 0.98
C GLY A 86 -15.56 0.78 -0.39
N ASN A 87 -16.69 1.49 -0.42
CA ASN A 87 -17.40 1.91 -1.63
C ASN A 87 -17.37 3.42 -1.90
N LEU A 88 -16.56 4.17 -1.15
CA LEU A 88 -16.44 5.61 -1.29
C LEU A 88 -15.73 5.99 -2.60
N ALA A 89 -16.00 7.19 -3.12
CA ALA A 89 -15.39 7.67 -4.37
C ALA A 89 -13.85 7.76 -4.30
N SER A 90 -13.30 7.95 -3.11
CA SER A 90 -11.86 8.00 -2.87
C SER A 90 -11.22 6.63 -2.65
N SER A 91 -12.01 5.56 -2.50
CA SER A 91 -11.50 4.22 -2.21
C SER A 91 -10.72 3.66 -3.38
N LEU A 92 -9.82 2.71 -3.09
CA LEU A 92 -9.04 2.02 -4.11
C LEU A 92 -9.93 1.41 -5.19
N GLY A 93 -10.99 0.69 -4.79
CA GLY A 93 -11.93 0.07 -5.72
C GLY A 93 -12.65 1.07 -6.63
N SER A 94 -13.01 2.25 -6.10
CA SER A 94 -13.64 3.30 -6.91
C SER A 94 -12.69 3.91 -7.93
N ARG A 95 -11.44 4.18 -7.55
CA ARG A 95 -10.40 4.72 -8.44
C ARG A 95 -10.07 3.74 -9.56
N VAL A 96 -9.84 2.48 -9.24
CA VAL A 96 -9.61 1.41 -10.22
C VAL A 96 -10.80 1.28 -11.18
N SER A 97 -12.03 1.30 -10.66
CA SER A 97 -13.22 1.23 -11.52
C SER A 97 -13.37 2.46 -12.43
N GLN A 98 -12.96 3.66 -12.00
CA GLN A 98 -12.98 4.84 -12.85
C GLN A 98 -11.96 4.69 -13.99
N CYS A 99 -10.75 4.22 -13.70
CA CYS A 99 -9.75 3.97 -14.72
C CYS A 99 -10.16 2.88 -15.71
N LEU A 100 -10.76 1.79 -15.21
CA LEU A 100 -11.38 0.76 -16.04
C LEU A 100 -12.41 1.39 -17.00
N GLY A 101 -13.31 2.22 -16.49
CA GLY A 101 -14.31 2.90 -17.31
C GLY A 101 -13.70 3.85 -18.36
N LYS A 102 -12.69 4.64 -17.99
CA LYS A 102 -11.97 5.56 -18.91
C LYS A 102 -11.21 4.81 -20.01
N SER A 103 -10.69 3.62 -19.69
CA SER A 103 -9.93 2.78 -20.62
C SER A 103 -10.82 1.99 -21.59
N TRP A 104 -12.13 1.94 -21.36
CA TRP A 104 -13.06 1.13 -22.12
C TRP A 104 -13.42 1.77 -23.47
N ASN A 105 -13.35 0.97 -24.53
CA ASN A 105 -13.80 1.33 -25.86
C ASN A 105 -14.78 0.28 -26.39
N VAL A 106 -15.82 0.72 -27.11
CA VAL A 106 -16.85 -0.18 -27.64
C VAL A 106 -16.32 -1.20 -28.65
N PHE A 107 -15.24 -0.89 -29.38
CA PHE A 107 -14.69 -1.76 -30.42
C PHE A 107 -13.55 -2.66 -29.93
N SER A 108 -12.79 -2.23 -28.92
CA SER A 108 -11.59 -2.95 -28.44
C SER A 108 -11.67 -3.40 -26.98
N GLY A 109 -12.74 -3.08 -26.25
CA GLY A 109 -12.87 -3.39 -24.84
C GLY A 109 -11.95 -2.55 -23.96
N VAL A 110 -11.43 -3.12 -22.88
CA VAL A 110 -10.49 -2.48 -21.95
C VAL A 110 -9.06 -2.67 -22.41
N SER A 111 -8.27 -1.60 -22.34
CA SER A 111 -6.82 -1.63 -22.55
C SER A 111 -6.10 -1.62 -21.19
N ALA A 112 -5.25 -2.62 -20.96
CA ALA A 112 -4.44 -2.70 -19.75
C ALA A 112 -3.54 -1.46 -19.59
N ASP A 113 -2.89 -1.03 -20.68
CA ASP A 113 -2.00 0.14 -20.67
C ASP A 113 -2.74 1.42 -20.27
N ARG A 114 -3.94 1.64 -20.83
CA ARG A 114 -4.75 2.83 -20.47
C ARG A 114 -5.25 2.80 -19.03
N VAL A 115 -5.50 1.62 -18.48
CA VAL A 115 -5.82 1.49 -17.06
C VAL A 115 -4.59 1.83 -16.23
N ALA A 116 -3.42 1.32 -16.60
CA ALA A 116 -2.18 1.60 -15.90
C ALA A 116 -1.82 3.11 -15.98
N ASP A 117 -1.96 3.74 -17.16
CA ASP A 117 -1.75 5.18 -17.35
C ASP A 117 -2.67 5.98 -16.42
N CYS A 118 -3.97 5.65 -16.39
CA CYS A 118 -4.91 6.31 -15.50
C CYS A 118 -4.62 6.06 -14.01
N MET A 119 -4.10 4.88 -13.65
CA MET A 119 -3.74 4.58 -12.27
C MET A 119 -2.56 5.43 -11.81
N GLU A 120 -1.54 5.56 -12.65
CA GLU A 120 -0.33 6.35 -12.40
C GLU A 120 -0.59 7.87 -12.45
N ASP A 121 -1.29 8.35 -13.48
CA ASP A 121 -1.43 9.79 -13.73
C ASP A 121 -2.61 10.42 -12.98
N ASP A 122 -3.77 9.76 -13.01
CA ASP A 122 -5.02 10.35 -12.49
C ASP A 122 -5.33 9.91 -11.06
N SER A 123 -5.19 8.61 -10.78
CA SER A 123 -5.71 8.03 -9.54
C SER A 123 -4.72 8.03 -8.39
N PHE A 124 -3.44 7.78 -8.69
CA PHE A 124 -2.36 7.67 -7.71
C PHE A 124 -1.06 8.31 -8.26
N PRO A 125 -0.96 9.65 -8.25
CA PRO A 125 0.25 10.34 -8.68
C PRO A 125 1.48 9.83 -7.92
N GLY A 126 2.44 9.29 -8.67
CA GLY A 126 3.67 8.70 -8.11
C GLY A 126 3.60 7.19 -7.87
N LEU A 127 2.52 6.52 -8.29
CA LEU A 127 2.48 5.06 -8.38
C LEU A 127 3.43 4.59 -9.49
N SER A 128 4.26 3.59 -9.21
CA SER A 128 5.16 3.04 -10.22
C SER A 128 4.39 2.38 -11.37
N ARG A 129 4.95 2.49 -12.57
CA ARG A 129 4.37 1.89 -13.77
C ARG A 129 4.15 0.38 -13.62
N SER A 130 5.13 -0.33 -13.08
CA SER A 130 5.06 -1.78 -12.85
C SER A 130 3.93 -2.16 -11.91
N CYS A 131 3.62 -1.32 -10.92
CA CYS A 131 2.49 -1.55 -10.02
C CYS A 131 1.15 -1.28 -10.71
N ALA A 132 1.08 -0.20 -11.49
CA ALA A 132 -0.11 0.16 -12.26
C ALA A 132 -0.51 -0.92 -13.27
N GLU A 133 0.46 -1.57 -13.92
CA GLU A 133 0.25 -2.68 -14.88
C GLU A 133 -0.43 -3.91 -14.25
N CYS A 134 -0.22 -4.16 -12.96
CA CYS A 134 -0.95 -5.21 -12.23
C CYS A 134 -2.46 -4.96 -12.24
N PHE A 135 -2.88 -3.71 -12.02
CA PHE A 135 -4.29 -3.32 -12.07
C PHE A 135 -4.82 -3.32 -13.51
N GLY A 136 -4.00 -2.97 -14.49
CA GLY A 136 -4.36 -3.07 -15.90
C GLY A 136 -4.67 -4.51 -16.34
N THR A 137 -3.85 -5.46 -15.92
CA THR A 137 -4.08 -6.89 -16.20
C THR A 137 -5.36 -7.40 -15.52
N ALA A 138 -5.55 -7.05 -14.24
CA ALA A 138 -6.77 -7.39 -13.50
C ALA A 138 -8.02 -6.78 -14.16
N ALA A 139 -7.94 -5.54 -14.62
CA ALA A 139 -9.01 -4.84 -15.32
C ALA A 139 -9.46 -5.53 -16.61
N VAL A 140 -8.51 -5.99 -17.44
CA VAL A 140 -8.83 -6.76 -18.65
C VAL A 140 -9.53 -8.07 -18.29
N TYR A 141 -9.07 -8.76 -17.24
CA TYR A 141 -9.73 -9.97 -16.77
C TYR A 141 -11.17 -9.70 -16.31
N GLN A 142 -11.39 -8.63 -15.53
CA GLN A 142 -12.70 -8.22 -15.03
C GLN A 142 -13.66 -7.88 -16.18
N GLU A 143 -13.19 -7.19 -17.23
CA GLU A 143 -14.03 -6.88 -18.39
C GLU A 143 -14.45 -8.13 -19.15
N ARG A 144 -13.55 -9.11 -19.28
CA ARG A 144 -13.85 -10.35 -20.02
C ARG A 144 -14.73 -11.33 -19.25
N HIS A 145 -14.55 -11.43 -17.93
CA HIS A 145 -15.21 -12.47 -17.11
C HIS A 145 -16.33 -11.94 -16.23
N CYS A 146 -16.28 -10.67 -15.83
CA CYS A 146 -17.18 -10.08 -14.83
C CYS A 146 -18.09 -8.98 -15.36
N LYS A 147 -17.95 -8.53 -16.61
CA LYS A 147 -18.74 -7.45 -17.21
C LYS A 147 -20.25 -7.60 -17.03
N GLY A 148 -20.79 -8.80 -17.23
CA GLY A 148 -22.24 -9.05 -17.03
C GLY A 148 -22.68 -8.93 -15.57
N LYS A 149 -21.80 -9.20 -14.60
CA LYS A 149 -22.07 -9.10 -13.16
C LYS A 149 -21.89 -7.67 -12.65
N CYS A 150 -20.95 -6.94 -13.26
CA CYS A 150 -20.61 -5.55 -12.95
C CYS A 150 -21.45 -4.50 -13.68
N GLN A 151 -22.50 -4.92 -14.39
CA GLN A 151 -23.38 -4.00 -15.10
C GLN A 151 -24.06 -3.02 -14.11
N GLY A 152 -23.90 -1.72 -14.36
CA GLY A 152 -24.52 -0.63 -13.61
C GLY A 152 -23.64 -0.01 -12.51
N ARG A 153 -23.14 -0.81 -11.55
CA ARG A 153 -22.30 -0.31 -10.45
C ARG A 153 -21.19 -1.29 -10.11
N TRP A 154 -19.98 -0.76 -9.99
CA TRP A 154 -18.77 -1.53 -9.64
C TRP A 154 -18.84 -2.15 -8.24
N CYS A 155 -19.48 -1.46 -7.29
CA CYS A 155 -19.59 -1.88 -5.90
C CYS A 155 -20.78 -2.80 -5.63
N ASN A 156 -21.54 -3.21 -6.64
CA ASN A 156 -22.67 -4.11 -6.40
C ASN A 156 -22.14 -5.49 -5.94
N ALA A 157 -22.91 -6.19 -5.10
CA ALA A 157 -22.47 -7.46 -4.52
C ALA A 157 -22.08 -8.53 -5.57
N ARG A 158 -22.79 -8.58 -6.71
CA ARG A 158 -22.52 -9.55 -7.79
C ARG A 158 -21.18 -9.28 -8.49
N CYS A 159 -20.82 -8.02 -8.65
CA CYS A 159 -19.56 -7.57 -9.21
C CYS A 159 -18.43 -7.91 -8.25
N LEU A 160 -18.55 -7.49 -6.98
CA LEU A 160 -17.56 -7.76 -5.93
C LEU A 160 -17.30 -9.27 -5.79
N GLN A 161 -18.35 -10.09 -5.83
CA GLN A 161 -18.22 -11.55 -5.80
C GLN A 161 -17.54 -12.12 -7.06
N CYS A 162 -17.70 -11.49 -8.23
CA CYS A 162 -17.02 -11.96 -9.43
C CYS A 162 -15.54 -11.58 -9.42
N VAL A 163 -15.23 -10.34 -9.03
CA VAL A 163 -13.85 -9.83 -9.05
C VAL A 163 -13.00 -10.38 -7.92
N SER A 164 -13.59 -10.89 -6.83
CA SER A 164 -12.85 -11.61 -5.80
C SER A 164 -12.11 -12.83 -6.36
N HIS A 165 -12.58 -13.43 -7.45
CA HIS A 165 -11.87 -14.52 -8.13
C HIS A 165 -10.62 -14.06 -8.89
N ALA A 166 -10.56 -12.79 -9.32
CA ALA A 166 -9.39 -12.20 -9.97
C ALA A 166 -8.33 -11.72 -8.95
N SER A 167 -8.72 -11.62 -7.68
CA SER A 167 -7.83 -11.15 -6.62
C SER A 167 -6.52 -11.93 -6.50
N PRO A 168 -6.43 -13.27 -6.66
CA PRO A 168 -5.17 -13.98 -6.44
C PRO A 168 -4.05 -13.57 -7.40
N ASP A 169 -4.36 -13.36 -8.68
CA ASP A 169 -3.36 -12.97 -9.67
C ASP A 169 -2.96 -11.51 -9.53
N LEU A 170 -3.91 -10.64 -9.15
CA LEU A 170 -3.61 -9.27 -8.77
C LEU A 170 -2.70 -9.22 -7.53
N MET A 171 -3.03 -9.99 -6.48
CA MET A 171 -2.26 -10.04 -5.24
C MET A 171 -0.84 -10.55 -5.47
N LYS A 172 -0.68 -11.60 -6.30
CA LYS A 172 0.64 -12.09 -6.75
C LYS A 172 1.42 -11.02 -7.51
N CYS A 173 0.77 -10.33 -8.45
CA CYS A 173 1.42 -9.29 -9.23
C CYS A 173 1.85 -8.12 -8.33
N VAL A 174 0.99 -7.66 -7.44
CA VAL A 174 1.30 -6.57 -6.51
C VAL A 174 2.39 -6.98 -5.51
N GLY A 175 2.46 -8.27 -5.15
CA GLY A 175 3.43 -8.78 -4.17
C GLY A 175 2.93 -8.63 -2.73
N LEU A 176 1.61 -8.66 -2.51
CA LEU A 176 0.98 -8.57 -1.18
C LEU A 176 0.06 -9.73 -0.86
N ALA A 177 -0.20 -9.91 0.43
CA ALA A 177 -1.23 -10.82 0.94
C ALA A 177 -2.64 -10.21 0.94
N SER A 178 -2.77 -8.88 1.08
CA SER A 178 -4.07 -8.20 1.02
C SER A 178 -3.98 -6.76 0.49
N LEU A 179 -5.07 -6.28 -0.11
CA LEU A 179 -5.30 -4.90 -0.51
C LEU A 179 -6.53 -4.35 0.24
N PRO A 180 -6.74 -3.03 0.28
CA PRO A 180 -7.96 -2.46 0.84
C PRO A 180 -9.22 -3.03 0.17
N GLU A 181 -10.00 -3.79 0.93
CA GLU A 181 -11.15 -4.52 0.39
C GLU A 181 -12.34 -3.60 0.11
N SER A 182 -13.02 -3.84 -1.00
CA SER A 182 -14.23 -3.12 -1.39
C SER A 182 -15.46 -3.70 -0.70
N THR A 183 -16.36 -2.85 -0.22
CA THR A 183 -17.63 -3.27 0.38
C THR A 183 -18.81 -3.04 -0.57
N PRO A 184 -19.91 -3.79 -0.43
CA PRO A 184 -21.10 -3.55 -1.24
C PRO A 184 -21.65 -2.12 -1.09
N CYS A 185 -22.11 -1.56 -2.20
CA CYS A 185 -23.18 -0.58 -2.21
C CYS A 185 -24.53 -1.29 -2.46
#